data_AF-A0A3T0CKB7-F1
#
_entry.id   AF-A0A3T0CKB7-F1
#
_cell.length_a   1.000
_cell.length_b   1.000
_cell.length_c   1.000
_cell.angle_alpha   90.00
_cell.angle_beta   90.00
_cell.angle_gamma   90.00
#
_symmetry.space_group_name_H-M   'P 1'
#
loop_
_entity.id
_entity.type
_entity.pdbx_description
1 polymer ?
#
loop_
_entity_poly.entity_id
_entity_poly.type
_entity_poly.pdbx_seq_one_letter_code
_entity_poly.pdbx_strand_id
1 'polypeptide(L)'
;QFAHMWFDNTIIEADTTEDQSGGQYDKSSLGWKALSRIAALCNRAEFKTGQENVPIMKKEVNGDASEAALLKCVELAVGDVRKWRAKNKKVCELPFNSTN
;
A
#
# COMPACT_ATOMS: atom_id res chain seq x y z
N GLN A 1 -7.32 -8.58 -0.11
CA GLN A 1 -6.26 -8.98 0.84
C GLN A 1 -4.97 -9.11 0.06
N PHE A 2 -3.83 -8.75 0.64
CA PHE A 2 -2.52 -8.86 -0.01
C PHE A 2 -1.76 -10.00 0.68
N ALA A 3 -1.27 -11.00 -0.06
CA ALA A 3 -0.78 -12.25 0.53
C ALA A 3 0.76 -12.39 0.48
N HIS A 4 1.40 -12.02 -0.63
CA HIS A 4 2.83 -12.23 -0.82
C HIS A 4 3.47 -11.10 -1.64
N MET A 5 4.67 -10.69 -1.25
CA MET A 5 5.52 -9.75 -1.97
C MET A 5 6.74 -10.50 -2.51
N TRP A 6 7.26 -10.06 -3.64
CA TRP A 6 8.51 -10.58 -4.17
C TRP A 6 9.47 -9.43 -4.43
N PHE A 7 10.61 -9.45 -3.73
CA PHE A 7 11.71 -8.49 -3.91
C PHE A 7 13.01 -9.13 -3.43
N ASP A 8 14.16 -8.62 -3.88
CA ASP A 8 15.50 -9.16 -3.56
C ASP A 8 15.60 -10.69 -3.75
N ASN A 9 14.95 -11.19 -4.81
CA ASN A 9 14.87 -12.61 -5.16
C ASN A 9 14.28 -13.51 -4.04
N THR A 10 13.47 -12.94 -3.15
CA THR A 10 12.86 -13.64 -2.01
C THR A 10 11.34 -13.41 -2.00
N ILE A 11 10.59 -14.45 -1.64
CA ILE A 11 9.15 -14.35 -1.39
C ILE A 11 8.94 -13.97 0.07
N ILE A 12 8.19 -12.90 0.31
CA ILE A 12 7.85 -12.40 1.63
C ILE A 12 6.34 -12.54 1.82
N GLU A 13 5.93 -13.25 2.87
CA GLU A 13 4.54 -13.29 3.29
C GLU A 13 4.14 -11.95 3.91
N ALA A 14 3.09 -11.34 3.36
CA ALA A 14 2.57 -10.11 3.92
C ALA A 14 1.77 -10.43 5.18
N ASP A 15 1.95 -9.61 6.20
CA ASP A 15 1.14 -9.74 7.40
C ASP A 15 -0.32 -9.41 7.08
N THR A 16 -1.18 -10.41 7.26
CA THR A 16 -2.61 -10.30 7.00
C THR A 16 -3.45 -10.29 8.27
N THR A 17 -2.81 -10.34 9.45
CA THR A 17 -3.51 -10.32 10.73
C THR A 17 -3.96 -8.90 11.09
N GLU A 18 -5.05 -8.79 11.87
CA GLU A 18 -5.56 -7.48 12.28
C GLU A 18 -4.66 -6.79 13.31
N ASP A 19 -3.90 -7.57 14.07
CA ASP A 19 -2.99 -7.16 15.15
C ASP A 19 -1.53 -6.97 14.70
N GLN A 20 -1.24 -7.20 13.42
CA GLN A 20 0.11 -7.13 12.83
C GLN A 20 1.14 -8.04 13.54
N SER A 21 0.73 -9.27 13.86
CA SER A 21 1.57 -10.25 14.55
C SER A 21 2.30 -11.22 13.59
N GLY A 22 2.07 -11.11 12.28
CA GLY A 22 2.65 -11.98 11.25
C GLY A 22 3.91 -11.41 10.58
N GLY A 23 4.84 -12.30 10.21
CA GLY A 23 5.92 -12.07 9.23
C GLY A 23 6.68 -10.74 9.30
N GLN A 24 7.81 -10.71 10.01
CA GLN A 24 8.74 -9.58 9.93
C GLN A 24 9.60 -9.67 8.67
N TYR A 25 9.61 -8.62 7.86
CA TYR A 25 10.53 -8.47 6.72
C TYR A 25 11.39 -7.21 6.88
N ASP A 26 12.55 -7.21 6.23
CA ASP A 26 13.49 -6.10 6.34
C ASP A 26 12.98 -4.85 5.62
N LYS A 27 12.39 -3.93 6.39
CA LYS A 27 11.94 -2.62 5.90
C LYS A 27 13.11 -1.69 5.51
N SER A 28 14.35 -2.04 5.82
CA SER A 28 15.54 -1.27 5.45
C SER A 28 16.06 -1.58 4.05
N SER A 29 15.66 -2.73 3.48
CA SER A 29 16.02 -3.16 2.12
C SER A 29 15.70 -2.08 1.08
N LEU A 30 16.62 -1.94 0.11
CA LEU A 30 16.42 -1.07 -1.06
C LEU A 30 15.28 -1.58 -1.94
N GLY A 31 15.15 -2.90 -2.11
CA GLY A 31 14.06 -3.52 -2.85
C GLY A 31 12.69 -3.18 -2.25
N TRP A 32 12.57 -3.31 -0.92
CA TRP A 32 11.34 -2.92 -0.22
C TRP A 32 11.04 -1.41 -0.33
N LYS A 33 12.04 -0.55 -0.17
CA LYS A 33 11.86 0.92 -0.29
C LYS A 33 11.38 1.32 -1.69
N ALA A 34 11.90 0.67 -2.73
CA ALA A 34 11.45 0.91 -4.11
C ALA A 34 10.00 0.40 -4.32
N LEU A 35 9.72 -0.83 -3.88
CA LEU A 35 8.41 -1.46 -4.04
C LEU A 35 7.31 -0.67 -3.31
N SER A 36 7.52 -0.34 -2.03
CA SER A 36 6.58 0.44 -1.23
C SER A 36 6.33 1.83 -1.80
N ARG A 37 7.35 2.47 -2.39
CA ARG A 37 7.20 3.75 -3.10
C ARG A 37 6.29 3.64 -4.31
N ILE A 38 6.47 2.61 -5.12
CA ILE A 38 5.62 2.39 -6.30
C ILE A 38 4.18 2.13 -5.86
N ALA A 39 3.98 1.22 -4.90
CA ALA A 39 2.65 0.90 -4.38
C ALA A 39 1.94 2.11 -3.73
N ALA A 40 2.70 3.02 -3.12
CA ALA A 40 2.17 4.27 -2.58
C ALA A 40 1.75 5.24 -3.68
N LEU A 41 2.60 5.50 -4.68
CA LEU A 41 2.43 6.59 -5.64
C LEU A 41 1.57 6.19 -6.86
N CYS A 42 1.73 4.98 -7.35
CA CYS A 42 1.02 4.43 -8.52
C CYS A 42 -0.28 3.74 -8.11
N ASN A 43 -1.08 4.42 -7.29
CA ASN A 43 -2.34 3.89 -6.77
C ASN A 43 -3.32 5.05 -6.59
N ARG A 44 -4.57 4.87 -7.04
CA ARG A 44 -5.62 5.91 -6.95
C ARG A 44 -6.52 5.77 -5.73
N ALA A 45 -6.41 4.67 -4.99
CA ALA A 45 -7.21 4.46 -3.81
C ALA A 45 -6.95 5.49 -2.72
N GLU A 46 -8.01 5.92 -2.03
CA GLU A 46 -7.96 6.86 -0.90
C GLU A 46 -8.85 6.41 0.25
N PHE A 47 -8.39 6.59 1.50
CA PHE A 47 -9.24 6.35 2.67
C PHE A 47 -10.38 7.36 2.72
N LYS A 48 -11.60 6.91 3.04
CA LYS A 48 -12.71 7.85 3.29
C LYS A 48 -12.44 8.67 4.56
N THR A 49 -12.90 9.92 4.56
CA THR A 49 -12.78 10.86 5.68
C THR A 49 -13.55 10.39 6.92
N GLY A 50 -13.13 10.85 8.11
CA GLY A 50 -13.83 10.59 9.37
C GLY A 50 -13.53 9.23 10.03
N GLN A 51 -12.52 8.51 9.55
CA GLN A 51 -12.13 7.18 10.04
C GLN A 51 -10.78 7.17 10.77
N GLU A 52 -10.45 8.26 11.48
CA GLU A 52 -9.15 8.41 12.16
C GLU A 52 -8.95 7.37 13.27
N ASN A 53 -10.04 7.01 13.96
CA ASN A 53 -10.03 6.04 15.07
C ASN A 53 -10.27 4.58 14.63
N VAL A 54 -10.43 4.32 13.33
CA VAL A 54 -10.69 2.98 12.80
C VAL A 54 -9.36 2.30 12.47
N PRO A 55 -9.15 1.01 12.83
CA PRO A 55 -7.96 0.27 12.41
C PRO A 55 -7.80 0.27 10.89
N ILE A 56 -6.57 0.42 10.37
CA ILE A 56 -6.30 0.58 8.92
C ILE A 56 -6.94 -0.54 8.09
N MET A 57 -6.90 -1.78 8.57
CA MET A 57 -7.51 -2.93 7.90
C MET A 57 -9.03 -2.79 7.72
N LYS A 58 -9.71 -2.13 8.67
CA LYS A 58 -11.16 -1.90 8.68
C LYS A 58 -11.57 -0.58 8.02
N LYS A 59 -10.64 0.32 7.71
CA LYS A 59 -10.96 1.59 7.05
C LYS A 59 -11.60 1.33 5.68
N GLU A 60 -12.67 2.06 5.39
CA GLU A 60 -13.26 2.15 4.07
C GLU A 60 -12.36 2.95 3.14
N VAL A 61 -12.24 2.47 1.91
CA VAL A 61 -11.37 3.02 0.87
C VAL A 61 -12.19 3.23 -0.40
N ASN A 62 -12.03 4.39 -1.04
CA ASN A 62 -12.51 4.65 -2.39
C ASN A 62 -11.46 4.14 -3.37
N GLY A 63 -11.78 3.14 -4.18
CA GLY A 63 -10.86 2.49 -5.12
C GLY A 63 -11.29 1.03 -5.35
N ASP A 64 -10.65 0.34 -6.29
CA ASP A 64 -10.91 -1.09 -6.46
C ASP A 64 -10.30 -1.92 -5.32
N ALA A 65 -10.69 -3.19 -5.24
CA ALA A 65 -10.26 -4.07 -4.15
C ALA A 65 -8.74 -4.30 -4.10
N SER A 66 -8.07 -4.27 -5.26
CA SER A 66 -6.62 -4.48 -5.38
C SER A 66 -5.86 -3.22 -4.95
N GLU A 67 -6.27 -2.06 -5.45
CA GLU A 67 -5.75 -0.75 -5.06
C GLU A 67 -5.96 -0.48 -3.56
N ALA A 68 -7.13 -0.82 -3.03
CA ALA A 68 -7.42 -0.68 -1.61
C ALA A 68 -6.54 -1.59 -0.73
N ALA A 69 -6.27 -2.82 -1.17
CA ALA A 69 -5.38 -3.73 -0.46
C ALA A 69 -3.93 -3.20 -0.43
N LEU A 70 -3.44 -2.66 -1.55
CA LEU A 70 -2.13 -2.03 -1.63
C LEU A 70 -2.03 -0.79 -0.73
N LEU A 71 -3.05 0.07 -0.75
CA LEU A 71 -3.08 1.28 0.09
C LEU A 71 -2.99 0.91 1.57
N LYS A 72 -3.79 -0.06 2.03
CA LYS A 72 -3.76 -0.53 3.42
C LYS A 72 -2.41 -1.13 3.79
N CYS A 73 -1.84 -1.97 2.93
CA CYS A 73 -0.53 -2.59 3.14
C CYS A 73 0.58 -1.56 3.32
N VAL A 74 0.66 -0.57 2.42
CA VAL A 74 1.68 0.48 2.50
C VAL A 74 1.46 1.42 3.68
N GLU A 75 0.21 1.78 3.98
CA GLU A 75 -0.12 2.61 5.14
C GLU A 75 0.31 1.94 6.45
N LEU A 76 0.12 0.62 6.58
CA LEU A 76 0.59 -0.15 7.73
C LEU A 76 2.12 -0.20 7.80
N ALA A 77 2.78 -0.40 6.66
CA ALA A 77 4.21 -0.67 6.64
C ALA A 77 5.08 0.59 6.74
N VAL A 78 4.68 1.68 6.08
CA VAL A 78 5.45 2.92 5.91
C VAL A 78 4.83 4.11 6.65
N GLY A 79 3.50 4.10 6.84
CA GLY A 79 2.75 5.19 7.48
C GLY A 79 2.48 6.38 6.55
N ASP A 80 1.35 7.07 6.81
CA ASP A 80 0.94 8.36 6.24
C ASP A 80 1.20 8.49 4.73
N VAL A 81 0.61 7.58 3.95
CA VAL A 81 0.70 7.56 2.49
C VAL A 81 0.17 8.85 1.89
N ARG A 82 -0.85 9.46 2.51
CA ARG A 82 -1.45 10.71 2.07
C ARG A 82 -0.43 11.87 2.09
N LYS A 83 0.28 12.06 3.18
CA LYS A 83 1.34 13.08 3.28
C LYS A 83 2.49 12.77 2.33
N TRP A 84 2.80 11.50 2.11
CA TRP A 84 3.86 11.13 1.17
C TRP A 84 3.49 11.45 -0.28
N ARG A 85 2.25 11.17 -0.69
CA ARG A 85 1.70 11.58 -1.99
C ARG A 85 1.67 13.10 -2.14
N ALA A 86 1.31 13.85 -1.08
CA ALA A 86 1.31 15.31 -1.11
C ALA A 86 2.71 15.91 -1.38
N LYS A 87 3.77 15.27 -0.88
CA LYS A 87 5.17 15.65 -1.16
C LYS A 87 5.64 15.26 -2.56
N ASN A 88 5.02 14.24 -3.16
CA ASN A 88 5.36 13.73 -4.49
C ASN A 88 4.18 13.96 -5.45
N LYS A 89 3.95 15.23 -5.81
CA LYS A 89 2.83 15.61 -6.68
C LYS A 89 2.89 14.86 -8.00
N LYS A 90 1.82 14.14 -8.29
CA LYS A 90 1.62 13.43 -9.56
C LYS A 90 1.48 14.43 -10.70
N VAL A 91 2.39 14.39 -11.66
CA VAL A 91 2.38 15.27 -12.85
C VAL A 91 1.56 14.66 -13.97
N CYS A 92 1.68 13.35 -14.17
CA CYS A 92 0.91 12.58 -15.12
C CYS A 92 0.59 11.20 -14.55
N GLU A 93 -0.46 10.57 -15.08
CA GLU A 93 -0.75 9.16 -14.88
C GLU A 93 -1.36 8.58 -16.14
N LEU A 94 -1.02 7.32 -16.42
CA LEU A 94 -1.72 6.52 -17.40
C LEU A 94 -2.64 5.56 -16.63
N PRO A 95 -3.98 5.71 -16.69
CA PRO A 95 -4.89 4.75 -16.09
C PRO A 95 -4.61 3.33 -16.59
N PHE A 96 -4.85 2.34 -15.74
CA PHE A 96 -4.96 0.97 -16.21
C PHE A 96 -6.09 0.90 -17.26
N ASN A 97 -5.77 0.42 -18.45
CA ASN A 97 -6.71 0.15 -19.52
C ASN A 97 -6.61 -1.34 -19.87
N SER A 98 -7.73 -2.04 -19.86
CA SER A 98 -7.83 -3.46 -20.23
C SER A 98 -7.97 -3.66 -21.75
N THR A 99 -8.08 -2.59 -22.52
CA THR A 99 -8.22 -2.64 -23.97
C THR A 99 -6.84 -2.53 -24.62
N ASN A 100 -6.37 -3.65 -25.14
CA ASN A 100 -5.25 -3.73 -26.09
C ASN A 100 -5.79 -3.48 -27.51
#